data_AF-X1GF89-F1
#
_entry.id   AF-X1GF89-F1
#
_cell.length_a   1.000
_cell.length_b   1.000
_cell.length_c   1.000
_cell.angle_alpha   90.00
_cell.angle_beta   90.00
_cell.angle_gamma   90.00
#
_symmetry.space_group_name_H-M   'P 1'
#
loop_
_entity.id
_entity.type
_entity.pdbx_description
1 polymer ?
#
loop_
_entity_poly.entity_id
_entity_poly.type
_entity_poly.pdbx_seq_one_letter_code
_entity_poly.pdbx_strand_id
1 'polypeptide(L)'
;KVGTIPELKAYIHSYLASAEYIAFDIETCNNQVSCISFASDAFNAFTVPICIYDKSFWTPEEELIIWQLIKQLLESPIKKIAQNANFDMFFLWTTVGIKVKNLWLDTMNAFHDLYPELPKALDLLCSLYTDQPYYKDTIKTDFFHYNCLDSMVTYECAMKIEQELKEFGVHKLYHEHTHPILEPLLEMQVRGHKIDMKKKVLAAEHTREDIKVKQKQLDDAVSYELNVNSPKQMKAFLYDDLKLPPVISRKTGKITTDEAALKKLSKAYPNPIFDAVIYIRGQRKLLSTYLEATTDPDGR
;
A
#
# COMPACT_ATOMS: atom_id res chain seq x y z
N LYS A 1 1.22 -26.54 -3.36
CA LYS A 1 -0.20 -26.15 -3.44
C LYS A 1 -1.04 -27.25 -2.81
N VAL A 2 -1.85 -26.92 -1.82
CA VAL A 2 -2.75 -27.87 -1.16
C VAL A 2 -3.90 -28.24 -2.10
N GLY A 3 -4.15 -29.53 -2.25
CA GLY A 3 -5.21 -30.08 -3.11
C GLY A 3 -6.37 -30.72 -2.36
N THR A 4 -6.21 -31.02 -1.06
CA THR A 4 -7.27 -31.65 -0.25
C THR A 4 -7.31 -31.14 1.20
N ILE A 5 -8.48 -31.22 1.86
CA ILE A 5 -8.62 -30.85 3.28
C ILE A 5 -7.77 -31.73 4.21
N PRO A 6 -7.69 -33.07 4.04
CA PRO A 6 -6.80 -33.90 4.87
C PRO A 6 -5.32 -33.48 4.77
N GLU A 7 -4.86 -33.10 3.58
CA GLU A 7 -3.52 -32.55 3.38
C GLU A 7 -3.32 -31.24 4.14
N LEU A 8 -4.29 -30.31 4.06
CA LEU A 8 -4.25 -29.05 4.82
C LEU A 8 -4.15 -29.30 6.33
N LYS A 9 -4.97 -30.23 6.85
CA LYS A 9 -4.94 -30.62 8.26
C LYS A 9 -3.59 -31.17 8.67
N ALA A 10 -2.94 -31.97 7.83
CA ALA A 10 -1.61 -32.51 8.11
C ALA A 10 -0.56 -31.40 8.22
N TYR A 11 -0.55 -30.45 7.28
CA TYR A 11 0.36 -29.29 7.34
C TYR A 11 0.15 -28.46 8.61
N ILE A 12 -1.11 -28.10 8.90
CA ILE A 12 -1.43 -27.27 10.08
C ILE A 12 -1.09 -28.00 11.37
N HIS A 13 -1.38 -29.30 11.48
CA HIS A 13 -1.02 -30.07 12.66
C HIS A 13 0.50 -30.13 12.86
N SER A 14 1.26 -30.32 11.77
CA SER A 14 2.73 -30.30 11.81
C SER A 14 3.27 -28.96 12.32
N TYR A 15 2.75 -27.85 11.79
CA TYR A 15 3.19 -26.50 12.17
C TYR A 15 2.80 -26.18 13.61
N LEU A 16 1.57 -26.51 14.03
CA LEU A 16 1.11 -26.33 15.42
C LEU A 16 1.92 -27.14 16.43
N ALA A 17 2.45 -28.30 16.03
CA ALA A 17 3.21 -29.16 16.92
C ALA A 17 4.68 -28.72 17.09
N SER A 18 5.27 -28.04 16.09
CA SER A 18 6.74 -27.90 16.02
C SER A 18 7.26 -26.52 15.62
N ALA A 19 6.47 -25.69 14.96
CA ALA A 19 6.96 -24.41 14.45
C ALA A 19 7.03 -23.37 15.57
N GLU A 20 8.21 -22.78 15.76
CA GLU A 20 8.37 -21.59 16.61
C GLU A 20 7.90 -20.32 15.89
N TYR A 21 8.16 -20.26 14.58
CA TYR A 21 7.84 -19.15 13.69
C TYR A 21 7.07 -19.65 12.47
N ILE A 22 6.12 -18.86 11.99
CA ILE A 22 5.47 -19.06 10.69
C ILE A 22 5.48 -17.76 9.92
N ALA A 23 6.04 -17.76 8.71
CA ALA A 23 5.80 -16.70 7.75
C ALA A 23 4.48 -16.98 7.01
N PHE A 24 3.74 -15.92 6.68
CA PHE A 24 2.53 -16.00 5.87
C PHE A 24 2.46 -14.83 4.91
N ASP A 25 1.75 -15.04 3.80
CA ASP A 25 1.53 -14.04 2.75
C ASP A 25 0.23 -14.36 2.01
N ILE A 26 -0.59 -13.34 1.73
CA ILE A 26 -1.81 -13.47 0.94
C ILE A 26 -1.62 -12.91 -0.46
N GLU A 27 -2.30 -13.53 -1.42
CA GLU A 27 -2.58 -12.90 -2.70
C GLU A 27 -4.04 -12.47 -2.76
N THR A 28 -4.30 -11.36 -3.46
CA THR A 28 -5.65 -10.83 -3.60
C THR A 28 -6.06 -10.65 -5.05
N CYS A 29 -7.34 -10.87 -5.32
CA CYS A 29 -7.98 -10.60 -6.61
C CYS A 29 -9.43 -10.18 -6.35
N ASN A 30 -9.93 -9.16 -7.07
CA ASN A 30 -11.30 -8.63 -6.89
C ASN A 30 -11.66 -8.32 -5.42
N ASN A 31 -10.73 -7.75 -4.64
CA ASN A 31 -10.90 -7.46 -3.22
C ASN A 31 -11.20 -8.69 -2.33
N GLN A 32 -10.78 -9.88 -2.76
CA GLN A 32 -10.86 -11.13 -1.99
C GLN A 32 -9.49 -11.78 -1.88
N VAL A 33 -9.32 -12.61 -0.85
CA VAL A 33 -8.12 -13.45 -0.70
C VAL A 33 -8.18 -14.58 -1.72
N SER A 34 -7.25 -14.58 -2.67
CA SER A 34 -7.15 -15.59 -3.73
C SER A 34 -6.40 -16.84 -3.29
N CYS A 35 -5.33 -16.65 -2.53
CA CYS A 35 -4.63 -17.73 -1.84
C CYS A 35 -3.86 -17.16 -0.64
N ILE A 36 -3.44 -18.07 0.24
CA ILE A 36 -2.57 -17.75 1.37
C ILE A 36 -1.49 -18.83 1.49
N SER A 37 -0.24 -18.40 1.64
CA SER A 37 0.90 -19.28 1.87
C SER A 37 1.36 -19.23 3.33
N PHE A 38 2.04 -20.31 3.72
CA PHE A 38 2.70 -20.42 5.00
C PHE A 38 4.06 -21.11 4.82
N ALA A 39 5.07 -20.61 5.53
CA ALA A 39 6.38 -21.22 5.63
C ALA A 39 6.83 -21.28 7.10
N SER A 40 7.32 -22.44 7.55
CA SER A 40 7.92 -22.60 8.90
C SER A 40 9.46 -22.56 8.87
N ASP A 41 10.05 -22.56 7.68
CA ASP A 41 11.47 -22.45 7.42
C ASP A 41 11.70 -21.86 6.00
N ALA A 42 12.96 -21.69 5.61
CA ALA A 42 13.34 -21.13 4.31
C ALA A 42 13.24 -22.10 3.13
N PHE A 43 12.85 -23.37 3.35
CA PHE A 43 12.90 -24.45 2.36
C PHE A 43 11.53 -25.07 2.08
N ASN A 44 10.60 -24.99 3.03
CA ASN A 44 9.31 -25.65 2.99
C ASN A 44 8.18 -24.64 3.19
N ALA A 45 7.29 -24.58 2.21
CA ALA A 45 6.05 -23.83 2.30
C ALA A 45 4.91 -24.56 1.61
N PHE A 46 3.69 -24.25 2.04
CA PHE A 46 2.49 -24.63 1.32
C PHE A 46 1.61 -23.40 1.09
N THR A 47 0.83 -23.45 0.02
CA THR A 47 -0.18 -22.43 -0.29
C THR A 47 -1.54 -23.10 -0.41
N VAL A 48 -2.54 -22.42 0.16
CA VAL A 48 -3.93 -22.82 0.14
C VAL A 48 -4.64 -21.95 -0.92
N PRO A 49 -5.02 -22.53 -2.07
CA PRO A 49 -5.83 -21.80 -3.05
C PRO A 49 -7.22 -21.55 -2.46
N ILE A 50 -7.81 -20.38 -2.68
CA ILE A 50 -9.18 -20.04 -2.25
C ILE A 50 -10.04 -19.78 -3.48
N CYS A 51 -9.74 -18.73 -4.22
CA CYS A 51 -10.45 -18.35 -5.44
C CYS A 51 -9.52 -17.67 -6.45
N ILE A 52 -9.90 -17.69 -7.72
CA ILE A 52 -9.34 -16.82 -8.76
C ILE A 52 -10.52 -16.13 -9.45
N TYR A 53 -10.57 -14.80 -9.36
CA TYR A 53 -11.77 -14.02 -9.70
C TYR A 53 -12.99 -14.60 -8.97
N ASP A 54 -14.07 -14.92 -9.70
CA ASP A 54 -15.32 -15.40 -9.12
C ASP A 54 -15.40 -16.94 -9.02
N LYS A 55 -14.27 -17.65 -9.21
CA LYS A 55 -14.22 -19.12 -9.18
C LYS A 55 -13.49 -19.61 -7.93
N SER A 56 -14.22 -20.20 -7.00
CA SER A 56 -13.65 -20.90 -5.84
C SER A 56 -13.05 -22.26 -6.26
N PHE A 57 -12.01 -22.69 -5.54
CA PHE A 57 -11.41 -24.01 -5.69
C PHE A 57 -12.14 -25.09 -4.87
N TRP A 58 -13.10 -24.69 -4.03
CA TRP A 58 -13.74 -25.54 -3.03
C TRP A 58 -15.26 -25.35 -3.05
N THR A 59 -16.00 -26.33 -2.52
CA THR A 59 -17.42 -26.09 -2.22
C THR A 59 -17.55 -25.12 -1.03
N PRO A 60 -18.71 -24.46 -0.84
CA PRO A 60 -18.93 -23.59 0.31
C PRO A 60 -18.68 -24.27 1.67
N GLU A 61 -19.02 -25.55 1.81
CA GLU A 61 -18.81 -26.33 3.03
C GLU A 61 -17.32 -26.63 3.26
N GLU A 62 -16.58 -26.93 2.19
CA GLU A 62 -15.15 -27.15 2.24
C GLU A 62 -14.40 -25.86 2.57
N GLU A 63 -14.80 -24.74 1.96
CA GLU A 63 -14.19 -23.44 2.19
C GLU A 63 -14.36 -22.98 3.64
N LEU A 64 -15.53 -23.24 4.26
CA LEU A 64 -15.74 -23.01 5.69
C LEU A 64 -14.71 -23.76 6.55
N ILE A 65 -14.46 -25.03 6.24
CA ILE A 65 -13.46 -25.85 6.96
C ILE A 65 -12.07 -25.29 6.74
N ILE A 66 -11.73 -24.89 5.51
CA ILE A 66 -10.43 -24.32 5.16
C ILE A 66 -10.17 -23.03 5.93
N TRP A 67 -11.14 -22.12 5.99
CA TRP A 67 -11.00 -20.89 6.77
C TRP A 67 -10.87 -21.13 8.27
N GLN A 68 -11.59 -22.11 8.82
CA GLN A 68 -11.43 -22.51 10.22
C GLN A 68 -10.02 -23.04 10.51
N LEU A 69 -9.46 -23.82 9.58
CA LEU A 69 -8.11 -24.35 9.66
C LEU A 69 -7.06 -23.24 9.55
N ILE A 70 -7.18 -22.34 8.58
CA ILE A 70 -6.31 -21.16 8.43
C ILE A 70 -6.36 -20.29 9.69
N LYS A 71 -7.57 -20.03 10.21
CA LYS A 71 -7.77 -19.28 11.46
C LYS A 71 -7.04 -19.94 12.62
N GLN A 72 -7.09 -21.26 12.76
CA GLN A 72 -6.40 -21.99 13.82
C GLN A 72 -4.90 -21.69 13.82
N LEU A 73 -4.27 -21.63 12.64
CA LEU A 73 -2.85 -21.34 12.51
C LEU A 73 -2.54 -19.85 12.77
N LEU A 74 -3.30 -18.93 12.17
CA LEU A 74 -3.10 -17.47 12.31
C LEU A 74 -3.44 -16.92 13.71
N GLU A 75 -4.37 -17.54 14.43
CA GLU A 75 -4.73 -17.18 15.81
C GLU A 75 -3.99 -18.00 16.87
N SER A 76 -3.08 -18.89 16.46
CA SER A 76 -2.26 -19.67 17.38
C SER A 76 -1.28 -18.79 18.18
N PRO A 77 -0.64 -19.31 19.24
CA PRO A 77 0.45 -18.61 19.93
C PRO A 77 1.78 -18.58 19.15
N ILE A 78 1.89 -19.24 17.99
CA ILE A 78 3.13 -19.25 17.19
C ILE A 78 3.47 -17.82 16.78
N LYS A 79 4.76 -17.48 16.70
CA LYS A 79 5.23 -16.16 16.25
C LYS A 79 5.00 -16.03 14.74
N LYS A 80 4.34 -14.96 14.29
CA LYS A 80 4.09 -14.71 12.87
C LYS A 80 5.14 -13.79 12.29
N ILE A 81 5.52 -14.09 11.06
CA ILE A 81 6.37 -13.27 10.23
C ILE A 81 5.56 -12.87 9.01
N ALA A 82 5.68 -11.63 8.58
CA ALA A 82 5.14 -11.20 7.29
C ALA A 82 5.98 -10.05 6.73
N GLN A 83 5.79 -9.76 5.46
CA GLN A 83 6.33 -8.57 4.82
C GLN A 83 5.17 -7.60 4.63
N ASN A 84 5.24 -6.38 5.18
CA ASN A 84 4.14 -5.42 5.11
C ASN A 84 2.83 -5.99 5.72
N ALA A 85 2.95 -6.56 6.91
CA ALA A 85 1.92 -7.35 7.59
C ALA A 85 0.56 -6.64 7.69
N ASN A 86 0.57 -5.30 7.79
CA ASN A 86 -0.64 -4.49 7.85
C ASN A 86 -1.58 -4.75 6.66
N PHE A 87 -1.05 -5.01 5.46
CA PHE A 87 -1.87 -5.29 4.28
C PHE A 87 -2.62 -6.63 4.44
N ASP A 88 -1.88 -7.70 4.67
CA ASP A 88 -2.42 -9.05 4.81
C ASP A 88 -3.41 -9.14 5.97
N MET A 89 -3.02 -8.60 7.13
CA MET A 89 -3.83 -8.62 8.34
C MET A 89 -5.11 -7.80 8.17
N PHE A 90 -5.05 -6.66 7.47
CA PHE A 90 -6.24 -5.86 7.17
C PHE A 90 -7.21 -6.64 6.28
N PHE A 91 -6.73 -7.26 5.21
CA PHE A 91 -7.56 -8.06 4.32
C PHE A 91 -8.16 -9.27 5.05
N LEU A 92 -7.36 -10.03 5.79
CA LEU A 92 -7.82 -11.19 6.55
C LEU A 92 -8.89 -10.81 7.59
N TRP A 93 -8.73 -9.68 8.27
CA TRP A 93 -9.72 -9.22 9.23
C TRP A 93 -10.99 -8.76 8.51
N THR A 94 -10.89 -7.86 7.54
CA THR A 94 -12.07 -7.21 6.92
C THR A 94 -12.87 -8.13 6.00
N THR A 95 -12.22 -9.10 5.36
CA THR A 95 -12.90 -10.00 4.40
C THR A 95 -13.40 -11.30 5.01
N VAL A 96 -12.63 -11.91 5.94
CA VAL A 96 -12.94 -13.23 6.50
C VAL A 96 -12.98 -13.26 8.04
N GLY A 97 -12.79 -12.12 8.71
CA GLY A 97 -12.92 -12.02 10.17
C GLY A 97 -11.81 -12.70 10.96
N ILE A 98 -10.64 -12.94 10.35
CA ILE A 98 -9.49 -13.56 11.01
C ILE A 98 -8.56 -12.48 11.52
N LYS A 99 -8.25 -12.50 12.82
CA LYS A 99 -7.27 -11.60 13.42
C LYS A 99 -5.97 -12.35 13.64
N VAL A 100 -4.92 -11.98 12.93
CA VAL A 100 -3.59 -12.58 13.13
C VAL A 100 -3.08 -12.20 14.53
N LYS A 101 -2.73 -13.19 15.34
CA LYS A 101 -2.19 -12.98 16.70
C LYS A 101 -0.69 -13.15 16.72
N ASN A 102 -0.01 -12.57 17.71
CA ASN A 102 1.43 -12.76 17.92
C ASN A 102 2.26 -12.55 16.63
N LEU A 103 1.97 -11.47 15.89
CA LEU A 103 2.92 -10.96 14.91
C LEU A 103 4.20 -10.68 15.68
N TRP A 104 5.31 -11.26 15.25
CA TRP A 104 6.59 -11.12 15.90
C TRP A 104 7.53 -10.22 15.13
N LEU A 105 7.53 -10.35 13.79
CA LEU A 105 8.37 -9.53 12.94
C LEU A 105 7.68 -9.23 11.61
N ASP A 106 7.62 -7.95 11.27
CA ASP A 106 7.33 -7.44 9.93
C ASP A 106 8.65 -7.02 9.29
N THR A 107 9.07 -7.73 8.24
CA THR A 107 10.38 -7.53 7.60
C THR A 107 10.52 -6.15 6.98
N MET A 108 9.42 -5.55 6.51
CA MET A 108 9.42 -4.19 5.94
C MET A 108 9.77 -3.16 7.01
N ASN A 109 9.11 -3.25 8.17
CA ASN A 109 9.27 -2.31 9.27
C ASN A 109 10.58 -2.54 10.03
N ALA A 110 10.98 -3.79 10.25
CA ALA A 110 12.26 -4.12 10.88
C ALA A 110 13.45 -3.64 10.02
N PHE A 111 13.38 -3.82 8.69
CA PHE A 111 14.39 -3.29 7.78
C PHE A 111 14.38 -1.77 7.70
N HIS A 112 13.23 -1.11 7.91
CA HIS A 112 13.17 0.35 7.99
C HIS A 112 13.98 0.91 9.16
N ASP A 113 13.93 0.26 10.32
CA ASP A 113 14.70 0.68 11.50
C ASP A 113 16.21 0.52 11.30
N LEU A 114 16.64 -0.48 10.53
CA LEU A 114 18.04 -0.67 10.16
C LEU A 114 18.50 0.32 9.07
N TYR A 115 17.72 0.43 7.99
CA TYR A 115 18.09 1.13 6.77
C TYR A 115 16.96 2.04 6.26
N PRO A 116 16.73 3.19 6.93
CA PRO A 116 15.60 4.07 6.62
C PRO A 116 15.67 4.72 5.23
N GLU A 117 16.84 4.78 4.60
CA GLU A 117 17.03 5.35 3.26
C GLU A 117 16.86 4.33 2.11
N LEU A 118 16.96 3.03 2.40
CA LEU A 118 16.87 1.99 1.35
C LEU A 118 15.41 1.64 1.03
N PRO A 119 15.09 1.13 -0.18
CA PRO A 119 13.78 0.54 -0.45
C PRO A 119 13.47 -0.63 0.51
N LYS A 120 12.18 -0.90 0.78
CA LYS A 120 11.76 -1.96 1.73
C LYS A 120 11.01 -3.10 1.03
N ALA A 121 11.08 -3.16 -0.30
CA ALA A 121 10.39 -4.18 -1.06
C ALA A 121 11.09 -5.54 -0.90
N LEU A 122 10.31 -6.63 -0.91
CA LEU A 122 10.82 -7.98 -0.63
C LEU A 122 11.85 -8.44 -1.67
N ASP A 123 11.79 -7.93 -2.90
CA ASP A 123 12.77 -8.24 -3.95
C ASP A 123 14.18 -7.72 -3.61
N LEU A 124 14.27 -6.52 -3.01
CA LEU A 124 15.53 -6.00 -2.49
C LEU A 124 15.97 -6.80 -1.26
N LEU A 125 15.07 -7.05 -0.30
CA LEU A 125 15.40 -7.83 0.90
C LEU A 125 15.89 -9.25 0.52
N CYS A 126 15.23 -9.90 -0.44
CA CYS A 126 15.67 -11.16 -1.03
C CYS A 126 17.11 -11.07 -1.53
N SER A 127 17.44 -10.02 -2.30
CA SER A 127 18.78 -9.83 -2.85
C SER A 127 19.86 -9.58 -1.79
N LEU A 128 19.49 -9.03 -0.65
CA LEU A 128 20.41 -8.71 0.45
C LEU A 128 20.59 -9.88 1.42
N TYR A 129 19.49 -10.59 1.70
CA TYR A 129 19.43 -11.55 2.79
C TYR A 129 19.30 -12.99 2.34
N THR A 130 19.09 -13.33 1.07
CA THR A 130 18.91 -14.73 0.68
C THR A 130 19.76 -15.09 -0.52
N ASP A 131 20.02 -16.39 -0.69
CA ASP A 131 20.63 -16.94 -1.91
C ASP A 131 19.55 -17.28 -2.97
N GLN A 132 18.28 -16.91 -2.71
CA GLN A 132 17.17 -17.18 -3.60
C GLN A 132 17.28 -16.32 -4.87
N PRO A 133 17.33 -16.93 -6.07
CA PRO A 133 17.32 -16.16 -7.32
C PRO A 133 16.05 -15.32 -7.45
N TYR A 134 16.14 -14.22 -8.20
CA TYR A 134 14.99 -13.38 -8.51
C TYR A 134 13.83 -14.22 -9.07
N TYR A 135 12.71 -14.21 -8.35
CA TYR A 135 11.54 -15.06 -8.63
C TYR A 135 10.25 -14.25 -8.82
N LYS A 136 10.31 -12.90 -8.75
CA LYS A 136 9.08 -12.10 -8.75
C LYS A 136 8.30 -12.19 -10.06
N ASP A 137 8.95 -12.52 -11.17
CA ASP A 137 8.28 -12.77 -12.45
C ASP A 137 7.52 -14.11 -12.49
N THR A 138 7.77 -15.03 -11.55
CA THR A 138 7.07 -16.32 -11.44
C THR A 138 5.58 -16.14 -11.19
N ILE A 139 5.13 -14.99 -10.65
CA ILE A 139 3.70 -14.68 -10.49
C ILE A 139 2.91 -14.83 -11.81
N LYS A 140 3.56 -14.59 -12.95
CA LYS A 140 2.94 -14.67 -14.29
C LYS A 140 2.81 -16.11 -14.81
N THR A 141 3.63 -17.02 -14.30
CA THR A 141 3.74 -18.39 -14.83
C THR A 141 3.25 -19.44 -13.84
N ASP A 142 3.51 -19.25 -12.55
CA ASP A 142 3.08 -20.12 -11.46
C ASP A 142 2.78 -19.27 -10.21
N PHE A 143 1.56 -18.75 -10.18
CA PHE A 143 1.03 -17.90 -9.13
C PHE A 143 1.13 -18.52 -7.72
N PHE A 144 0.87 -19.81 -7.59
CA PHE A 144 0.91 -20.51 -6.30
C PHE A 144 2.34 -20.76 -5.82
N HIS A 145 3.25 -21.06 -6.75
CA HIS A 145 4.66 -21.18 -6.41
C HIS A 145 5.27 -19.84 -5.98
N TYR A 146 4.90 -18.75 -6.67
CA TYR A 146 5.27 -17.38 -6.28
C TYR A 146 4.87 -17.07 -4.82
N ASN A 147 3.61 -17.32 -4.46
CA ASN A 147 3.11 -17.06 -3.11
C ASN A 147 3.86 -17.90 -2.05
N CYS A 148 4.17 -19.17 -2.33
CA CYS A 148 5.04 -19.98 -1.45
C CYS A 148 6.43 -19.35 -1.27
N LEU A 149 7.06 -18.89 -2.37
CA LEU A 149 8.38 -18.26 -2.32
C LEU A 149 8.35 -16.96 -1.51
N ASP A 150 7.28 -16.16 -1.59
CA ASP A 150 7.12 -14.96 -0.77
C ASP A 150 7.16 -15.27 0.72
N SER A 151 6.44 -16.30 1.19
CA SER A 151 6.52 -16.73 2.60
C SER A 151 7.90 -17.27 2.98
N MET A 152 8.55 -18.10 2.13
CA MET A 152 9.87 -18.67 2.43
C MET A 152 10.96 -17.61 2.51
N VAL A 153 10.99 -16.69 1.55
CA VAL A 153 11.95 -15.59 1.50
C VAL A 153 11.72 -14.63 2.65
N THR A 154 10.46 -14.33 2.97
CA THR A 154 10.08 -13.50 4.12
C THR A 154 10.57 -14.12 5.43
N TYR A 155 10.42 -15.45 5.60
CA TYR A 155 10.97 -16.17 6.76
C TYR A 155 12.49 -15.99 6.86
N GLU A 156 13.22 -16.28 5.78
CA GLU A 156 14.68 -16.22 5.78
C GLU A 156 15.19 -14.79 6.04
N CYS A 157 14.58 -13.80 5.41
CA CYS A 157 14.87 -12.39 5.65
C CYS A 157 14.66 -12.02 7.11
N ALA A 158 13.54 -12.45 7.71
CA ALA A 158 13.24 -12.14 9.11
C ALA A 158 14.27 -12.70 10.08
N MET A 159 14.76 -13.93 9.86
CA MET A 159 15.79 -14.52 10.71
C MET A 159 17.10 -13.71 10.67
N LYS A 160 17.50 -13.26 9.48
CA LYS A 160 18.74 -12.49 9.29
C LYS A 160 18.59 -11.03 9.77
N ILE A 161 17.45 -10.40 9.49
CA ILE A 161 17.11 -9.05 9.97
C ILE A 161 17.08 -9.03 11.51
N GLU A 162 16.47 -10.03 12.16
CA GLU A 162 16.44 -10.12 13.63
C GLU A 162 17.84 -10.22 14.24
N GLN A 163 18.76 -10.94 13.59
CA GLN A 163 20.16 -10.99 14.01
C GLN A 163 20.81 -9.61 13.86
N GLU A 164 20.63 -8.97 12.72
CA GLU A 164 21.20 -7.66 12.42
C GLU A 164 20.66 -6.55 13.35
N LEU A 165 19.37 -6.60 13.69
CA LEU A 165 18.76 -5.71 14.69
C LEU A 165 19.52 -5.74 16.02
N LYS A 166 19.98 -6.93 16.45
CA LYS A 166 20.77 -7.10 17.68
C LYS A 166 22.19 -6.58 17.51
N GLU A 167 22.84 -6.92 16.39
CA GLU A 167 24.21 -6.50 16.09
C GLU A 167 24.37 -4.99 16.00
N PHE A 168 23.39 -4.30 15.40
CA PHE A 168 23.38 -2.85 15.23
C PHE A 168 22.75 -2.11 16.43
N GLY A 169 22.33 -2.83 17.47
CA GLY A 169 21.80 -2.23 18.71
C GLY A 169 20.41 -1.58 18.57
N VAL A 170 19.68 -1.86 17.49
CA VAL A 170 18.33 -1.31 17.22
C VAL A 170 17.20 -2.28 17.56
N HIS A 171 17.50 -3.48 18.07
CA HIS A 171 16.50 -4.48 18.47
C HIS A 171 15.44 -3.94 19.44
N LYS A 172 15.84 -3.14 20.43
CA LYS A 172 14.87 -2.52 21.35
C LYS A 172 13.99 -1.47 20.67
N LEU A 173 14.56 -0.69 19.75
CA LEU A 173 13.78 0.29 18.97
C LEU A 173 12.66 -0.43 18.23
N TYR A 174 12.98 -1.54 17.55
CA TYR A 174 11.98 -2.32 16.84
C TYR A 174 10.92 -2.91 17.79
N HIS A 175 11.32 -3.74 18.75
CA HIS A 175 10.38 -4.52 19.57
C HIS A 175 9.61 -3.69 20.62
N GLU A 176 10.16 -2.59 21.11
CA GLU A 176 9.54 -1.76 22.15
C GLU A 176 8.86 -0.50 21.59
N HIS A 177 9.16 -0.07 20.36
CA HIS A 177 8.57 1.13 19.76
C HIS A 177 7.92 0.90 18.40
N THR A 178 8.65 0.42 17.39
CA THR A 178 8.13 0.31 16.02
C THR A 178 7.04 -0.76 15.91
N HIS A 179 7.32 -1.96 16.43
CA HIS A 179 6.44 -3.12 16.35
C HIS A 179 5.11 -2.94 17.12
N PRO A 180 5.09 -2.46 18.38
CA PRO A 180 3.85 -2.29 19.13
C PRO A 180 2.85 -1.30 18.52
N ILE A 181 3.28 -0.44 17.58
CA ILE A 181 2.41 0.51 16.89
C ILE A 181 1.61 -0.17 15.77
N LEU A 182 2.03 -1.34 15.26
CA LEU A 182 1.36 -2.01 14.14
C LEU A 182 -0.08 -2.41 14.45
N GLU A 183 -0.32 -2.99 15.63
CA GLU A 183 -1.67 -3.40 16.06
C GLU A 183 -2.65 -2.22 16.15
N PRO A 184 -2.38 -1.12 16.90
CA PRO A 184 -3.30 0.01 16.94
C PRO A 184 -3.48 0.70 15.57
N LEU A 185 -2.45 0.72 14.71
CA LEU A 185 -2.61 1.22 13.34
C LEU A 185 -3.60 0.38 12.53
N LEU A 186 -3.49 -0.95 12.62
CA LEU A 186 -4.42 -1.87 11.98
C LEU A 186 -5.85 -1.67 12.52
N GLU A 187 -6.04 -1.53 13.83
CA GLU A 187 -7.36 -1.25 14.41
C GLU A 187 -7.95 0.08 13.92
N MET A 188 -7.12 1.13 13.84
CA MET A 188 -7.53 2.42 13.29
C MET A 188 -7.93 2.31 11.82
N GLN A 189 -7.17 1.55 11.02
CA GLN A 189 -7.45 1.32 9.61
C GLN A 189 -8.77 0.56 9.42
N VAL A 190 -8.99 -0.55 10.16
CA VAL A 190 -10.23 -1.33 10.11
C VAL A 190 -11.44 -0.52 10.57
N ARG A 191 -11.26 0.37 11.56
CA ARG A 191 -12.34 1.21 12.06
C ARG A 191 -12.81 2.25 11.03
N GLY A 192 -11.88 2.78 10.24
CA GLY A 192 -12.12 3.86 9.28
C GLY A 192 -12.49 5.20 9.93
N HIS A 193 -12.72 6.23 9.10
CA HIS A 193 -13.13 7.56 9.54
C HIS A 193 -14.50 7.92 9.00
N LYS A 194 -15.50 8.11 9.88
CA LYS A 194 -16.85 8.45 9.45
C LYS A 194 -16.90 9.82 8.78
N ILE A 195 -17.44 9.89 7.56
CA ILE A 195 -17.57 11.13 6.81
C ILE A 195 -19.02 11.64 6.83
N ASP A 196 -19.20 12.94 7.05
CA ASP A 196 -20.48 13.60 6.80
C ASP A 196 -20.66 13.79 5.29
N MET A 197 -21.33 12.81 4.67
CA MET A 197 -21.53 12.79 3.22
C MET A 197 -22.34 13.98 2.72
N LYS A 198 -23.26 14.53 3.53
CA LYS A 198 -24.05 15.71 3.14
C LYS A 198 -23.15 16.94 3.04
N LYS A 199 -22.30 17.18 4.05
CA LYS A 199 -21.33 18.28 4.02
C LYS A 199 -20.30 18.11 2.91
N LYS A 200 -19.86 16.87 2.64
CA LYS A 200 -18.92 16.56 1.55
C LYS A 200 -19.50 16.96 0.19
N VAL A 201 -20.75 16.56 -0.10
CA VAL A 201 -21.44 16.90 -1.36
C VAL A 201 -21.62 18.42 -1.49
N LEU A 202 -22.11 19.09 -0.43
CA LEU A 202 -22.27 20.55 -0.44
C LEU A 202 -20.93 21.28 -0.65
N ALA A 203 -19.86 20.83 0.00
CA ALA A 203 -18.53 21.39 -0.18
C ALA A 203 -18.02 21.16 -1.62
N ALA A 204 -18.27 19.98 -2.21
CA ALA A 204 -17.91 19.68 -3.59
C ALA A 204 -18.64 20.60 -4.57
N GLU A 205 -19.96 20.80 -4.40
CA GLU A 205 -20.77 21.70 -5.22
C GLU A 205 -20.28 23.15 -5.13
N HIS A 206 -20.05 23.65 -3.91
CA HIS A 206 -19.52 24.99 -3.71
C HIS A 206 -18.15 25.17 -4.37
N THR A 207 -17.26 24.18 -4.21
CA THR A 207 -15.92 24.20 -4.80
C THR A 207 -15.99 24.19 -6.34
N ARG A 208 -16.92 23.44 -6.94
CA ARG A 208 -17.12 23.44 -8.40
C ARG A 208 -17.56 24.80 -8.92
N GLU A 209 -18.51 25.45 -8.25
CA GLU A 209 -18.98 26.77 -8.68
C GLU A 209 -17.89 27.83 -8.49
N ASP A 210 -17.15 27.81 -7.38
CA ASP A 210 -16.02 28.72 -7.16
C ASP A 210 -14.92 28.53 -8.22
N ILE A 211 -14.54 27.28 -8.53
CA ILE A 211 -13.60 26.99 -9.63
C ILE A 211 -14.11 27.57 -10.94
N LYS A 212 -15.39 27.41 -11.26
CA LYS A 212 -15.99 27.91 -12.50
C LYS A 212 -15.93 29.44 -12.58
N VAL A 213 -16.30 30.13 -11.50
CA VAL A 213 -16.24 31.60 -11.43
C VAL A 213 -14.80 32.09 -11.57
N LYS A 214 -13.85 31.50 -10.83
CA LYS A 214 -12.43 31.89 -10.88
C LYS A 214 -11.79 31.57 -12.23
N GLN A 215 -12.12 30.43 -12.83
CA GLN A 215 -11.64 30.06 -14.16
C GLN A 215 -12.14 31.08 -15.20
N LYS A 216 -13.43 31.46 -15.16
CA LYS A 216 -13.95 32.48 -16.06
C LYS A 216 -13.23 33.82 -15.90
N GLN A 217 -13.01 34.26 -14.66
CA GLN A 217 -12.25 35.49 -14.39
C GLN A 217 -10.83 35.44 -14.93
N LEU A 218 -10.18 34.27 -14.83
CA LEU A 218 -8.85 34.05 -15.39
C LEU A 218 -8.87 34.08 -16.92
N ASP A 219 -9.81 33.38 -17.54
CA ASP A 219 -9.96 33.29 -18.99
C ASP A 219 -10.24 34.68 -19.59
N ASP A 220 -11.11 35.47 -18.95
CA ASP A 220 -11.39 36.87 -19.32
C ASP A 220 -10.11 37.74 -19.21
N ALA A 221 -9.30 37.53 -18.16
CA ALA A 221 -8.06 38.27 -17.94
C ALA A 221 -6.94 37.93 -18.95
N VAL A 222 -6.90 36.70 -19.45
CA VAL A 222 -5.91 36.26 -20.47
C VAL A 222 -6.48 36.29 -21.90
N SER A 223 -7.77 36.60 -22.06
CA SER A 223 -8.51 36.69 -23.33
C SER A 223 -8.65 35.37 -24.11
N TYR A 224 -8.47 34.23 -23.46
CA TYR A 224 -8.70 32.90 -24.02
C TYR A 224 -8.91 31.86 -22.92
N GLU A 225 -9.44 30.68 -23.26
CA GLU A 225 -9.63 29.59 -22.30
C GLU A 225 -8.29 28.95 -21.92
N LEU A 226 -7.84 29.16 -20.67
CA LEU A 226 -6.58 28.62 -20.17
C LEU A 226 -6.84 27.45 -19.22
N ASN A 227 -6.60 26.21 -19.68
CA ASN A 227 -6.63 25.04 -18.81
C ASN A 227 -5.41 25.02 -17.90
N VAL A 228 -5.57 25.53 -16.68
CA VAL A 228 -4.49 25.61 -15.69
C VAL A 228 -3.90 24.26 -15.32
N ASN A 229 -4.63 23.15 -15.46
CA ASN A 229 -4.13 21.82 -15.17
C ASN A 229 -3.30 21.22 -16.31
N SER A 230 -3.37 21.78 -17.53
CA SER A 230 -2.58 21.31 -18.66
C SER A 230 -1.16 21.86 -18.59
N PRO A 231 -0.13 21.01 -18.35
CA PRO A 231 1.25 21.49 -18.30
C PRO A 231 1.68 22.10 -19.64
N LYS A 232 1.12 21.60 -20.76
CA LYS A 232 1.41 22.11 -22.10
C LYS A 232 0.89 23.54 -22.28
N GLN A 233 -0.38 23.79 -21.96
CA GLN A 233 -0.96 25.14 -22.08
C GLN A 233 -0.29 26.11 -21.11
N MET A 234 -0.03 25.67 -19.87
CA MET A 234 0.65 26.52 -18.90
C MET A 234 2.10 26.85 -19.29
N LYS A 235 2.79 25.95 -20.00
CA LYS A 235 4.13 26.27 -20.53
C LYS A 235 4.05 27.34 -21.61
N ALA A 236 3.11 27.20 -22.55
CA ALA A 236 2.90 28.19 -23.59
C ALA A 236 2.54 29.56 -22.99
N PHE A 237 1.57 29.58 -22.07
CA PHE A 237 1.18 30.81 -21.38
C PHE A 237 2.34 31.48 -20.63
N LEU A 238 3.08 30.75 -19.80
CA LEU A 238 4.11 31.35 -18.96
C LEU A 238 5.36 31.76 -19.74
N TYR A 239 5.78 30.94 -20.70
CA TYR A 239 7.11 31.06 -21.31
C TYR A 239 7.07 31.62 -22.73
N ASP A 240 5.97 31.41 -23.46
CA ASP A 240 5.82 31.93 -24.81
C ASP A 240 5.02 33.24 -24.80
N ASP A 241 3.84 33.27 -24.15
CA ASP A 241 2.97 34.46 -24.12
C ASP A 241 3.52 35.53 -23.18
N LEU A 242 3.76 35.18 -21.91
CA LEU A 242 4.31 36.11 -20.91
C LEU A 242 5.83 36.28 -21.00
N LYS A 243 6.50 35.47 -21.82
CA LYS A 243 7.97 35.51 -22.05
C LYS A 243 8.80 35.45 -20.77
N LEU A 244 8.34 34.71 -19.76
CA LEU A 244 9.05 34.58 -18.50
C LEU A 244 10.21 33.59 -18.62
N PRO A 245 11.25 33.69 -17.77
CA PRO A 245 12.34 32.72 -17.77
C PRO A 245 11.86 31.30 -17.42
N PRO A 246 12.16 30.29 -18.25
CA PRO A 246 11.79 28.90 -17.98
C PRO A 246 12.33 28.38 -16.65
N VAL A 247 11.46 27.81 -15.82
CA VAL A 247 11.86 27.13 -14.59
C VAL A 247 12.07 25.65 -14.87
N ILE A 248 13.24 25.12 -14.50
CA ILE A 248 13.61 23.71 -14.66
C ILE A 248 13.39 22.97 -13.35
N SER A 249 12.70 21.83 -13.42
CA SER A 249 12.53 20.95 -12.28
C SER A 249 13.87 20.29 -11.94
N ARG A 250 14.30 20.43 -10.68
CA ARG A 250 15.50 19.73 -10.19
C ARG A 250 15.37 18.20 -10.22
N LYS A 251 14.14 17.68 -10.15
CA LYS A 251 13.87 16.23 -10.18
C LYS A 251 13.96 15.65 -11.59
N THR A 252 13.41 16.35 -12.58
CA THR A 252 13.26 15.78 -13.94
C THR A 252 14.19 16.40 -14.97
N GLY A 253 14.88 17.50 -14.64
CA GLY A 253 15.71 18.26 -15.57
C GLY A 253 14.92 18.95 -16.70
N LYS A 254 13.58 18.91 -16.66
CA LYS A 254 12.70 19.46 -17.70
C LYS A 254 12.06 20.76 -17.23
N ILE A 255 11.66 21.59 -18.19
CA ILE A 255 10.84 22.78 -17.92
C ILE A 255 9.55 22.33 -17.21
N THR A 256 9.22 22.99 -16.11
CA THR A 256 8.08 22.68 -15.25
C THR A 256 7.16 23.90 -15.12
N THR A 257 5.92 23.64 -14.75
CA THR A 257 4.94 24.65 -14.37
C THR A 257 4.28 24.26 -13.04
N ASP A 258 4.94 23.44 -12.22
CA ASP A 258 4.43 23.03 -10.92
C ASP A 258 4.25 24.20 -9.93
N GLU A 259 3.66 23.91 -8.77
CA GLU A 259 3.38 24.93 -7.77
C GLU A 259 4.63 25.66 -7.27
N ALA A 260 5.77 24.97 -7.16
CA ALA A 260 7.03 25.60 -6.74
C ALA A 260 7.57 26.55 -7.81
N ALA A 261 7.46 26.16 -9.09
CA ALA A 261 7.80 27.01 -10.22
C ALA A 261 6.89 28.25 -10.31
N LEU A 262 5.57 28.06 -10.16
CA LEU A 262 4.61 29.17 -10.15
C LEU A 262 4.87 30.14 -8.99
N LYS A 263 5.14 29.64 -7.78
CA LYS A 263 5.51 30.48 -6.62
C LYS A 263 6.81 31.24 -6.84
N LYS A 264 7.81 30.61 -7.47
CA LYS A 264 9.08 31.26 -7.82
C LYS A 264 8.85 32.40 -8.83
N LEU A 265 8.08 32.13 -9.88
CA LEU A 265 7.74 33.11 -10.90
C LEU A 265 6.91 34.26 -10.31
N SER A 266 5.89 33.97 -9.51
CA SER A 266 5.07 34.99 -8.83
C SER A 266 5.89 35.93 -7.95
N LYS A 267 6.88 35.42 -7.22
CA LYS A 267 7.79 36.27 -6.41
C LYS A 267 8.68 37.17 -7.26
N ALA A 268 9.18 36.66 -8.39
CA ALA A 268 10.07 37.41 -9.28
C ALA A 268 9.30 38.39 -10.18
N TYR A 269 8.06 38.05 -10.55
CA TYR A 269 7.19 38.78 -11.45
C TYR A 269 5.78 38.85 -10.85
N PRO A 270 5.53 39.73 -9.86
CA PRO A 270 4.24 39.81 -9.19
C PRO A 270 3.11 40.11 -10.17
N ASN A 271 2.17 39.18 -10.30
CA ASN A 271 0.99 39.30 -11.16
C ASN A 271 -0.18 38.53 -10.53
N PRO A 272 -1.38 39.14 -10.38
CA PRO A 272 -2.56 38.48 -9.82
C PRO A 272 -2.96 37.16 -10.51
N ILE A 273 -2.59 37.00 -11.79
CA ILE A 273 -2.85 35.77 -12.55
C ILE A 273 -2.18 34.55 -11.90
N PHE A 274 -1.00 34.70 -11.31
CA PHE A 274 -0.34 33.58 -10.64
C PHE A 274 -1.16 33.08 -9.45
N ASP A 275 -1.69 34.00 -8.65
CA ASP A 275 -2.51 33.66 -7.49
C ASP A 275 -3.79 32.98 -7.93
N ALA A 276 -4.43 33.46 -9.00
CA ALA A 276 -5.60 32.82 -9.60
C ALA A 276 -5.30 31.39 -10.08
N VAL A 277 -4.20 31.19 -10.82
CA VAL A 277 -3.78 29.87 -11.32
C VAL A 277 -3.48 28.90 -10.16
N ILE A 278 -2.70 29.34 -9.17
CA ILE A 278 -2.35 28.53 -8.00
C ILE A 278 -3.62 28.16 -7.23
N TYR A 279 -4.51 29.13 -7.01
CA TYR A 279 -5.78 28.91 -6.33
C TYR A 279 -6.66 27.89 -7.05
N ILE A 280 -6.90 28.06 -8.36
CA ILE A 280 -7.75 27.13 -9.14
C ILE A 280 -7.17 25.71 -9.10
N ARG A 281 -5.85 25.55 -9.26
CA ARG A 281 -5.21 24.23 -9.15
C ARG A 281 -5.37 23.61 -7.77
N GLY A 282 -5.23 24.43 -6.72
CA GLY A 282 -5.46 24.03 -5.33
C GLY A 282 -6.90 23.55 -5.13
N GLN A 283 -7.90 24.31 -5.59
CA GLN A 283 -9.31 23.95 -5.49
C GLN A 283 -9.65 22.69 -6.31
N ARG A 284 -9.10 22.55 -7.52
CA ARG A 284 -9.29 21.34 -8.33
C ARG A 284 -8.70 20.11 -7.66
N LYS A 285 -7.54 20.23 -7.00
CA LYS A 285 -6.96 19.16 -6.19
C LYS A 285 -7.80 18.86 -4.95
N LEU A 286 -8.28 19.89 -4.25
CA LEU A 286 -9.20 19.73 -3.11
C LEU A 286 -10.43 18.92 -3.53
N LEU A 287 -11.04 19.33 -4.64
CA LEU A 287 -12.21 18.67 -5.21
C LEU A 287 -11.92 17.21 -5.56
N SER A 288 -10.94 16.94 -6.43
CA SER A 288 -10.72 15.60 -6.96
C SER A 288 -10.11 14.63 -5.94
N THR A 289 -9.21 15.11 -5.08
CA THR A 289 -8.46 14.23 -4.15
C THR A 289 -9.24 13.97 -2.86
N TYR A 290 -10.07 14.91 -2.40
CA TYR A 290 -10.72 14.81 -1.09
C TYR A 290 -12.25 14.83 -1.18
N LEU A 291 -12.84 15.81 -1.87
CA LEU A 291 -14.30 15.99 -1.86
C LEU A 291 -15.03 15.01 -2.79
N GLU A 292 -14.37 14.48 -3.81
CA GLU A 292 -14.90 13.48 -4.74
C GLU A 292 -14.37 12.07 -4.47
N ALA A 293 -13.48 11.89 -3.48
CA ALA A 293 -13.01 10.57 -3.07
C ALA A 293 -14.20 9.69 -2.66
N THR A 294 -14.17 8.40 -2.99
CA THR A 294 -15.20 7.46 -2.57
C THR A 294 -15.02 7.05 -1.11
N THR A 295 -16.10 6.65 -0.47
CA THR A 295 -16.08 5.95 0.83
C THR A 295 -16.34 4.47 0.60
N ASP A 296 -15.97 3.65 1.57
CA ASP A 296 -16.36 2.25 1.59
C ASP A 296 -17.88 2.10 1.82
N PRO A 297 -18.48 0.90 1.60
CA PRO A 297 -19.92 0.68 1.76
C PRO A 297 -20.48 1.04 3.13
N ASP A 298 -19.64 1.10 4.17
CA ASP A 298 -20.01 1.50 5.52
C ASP A 298 -20.00 3.03 5.76
N GLY A 299 -19.67 3.82 4.73
CA GLY A 299 -19.66 5.27 4.75
C GLY A 299 -18.44 5.89 5.43
N ARG A 300 -17.31 5.18 5.43
CA ARG A 300 -16.03 5.62 5.98
C ARG A 300 -14.94 5.76 4.93
#